data_AF-A0A435G6T1-F1
#
_entry.id   AF-A0A435G6T1-F1
#
_cell.length_a   1.000
_cell.length_b   1.000
_cell.length_c   1.000
_cell.angle_alpha   90.00
_cell.angle_beta   90.00
_cell.angle_gamma   90.00
#
_symmetry.space_group_name_H-M   'P 1'
#
loop_
_entity.id
_entity.type
_entity.pdbx_description
1 polymer ?
#
loop_
_entity_poly.entity_id
_entity_poly.type
_entity_poly.pdbx_seq_one_letter_code
_entity_poly.pdbx_strand_id
1 'polypeptide(L)'
;MDFVELHRWFAPISKDQELNPEIGTHWGSRLSGWLDWSGLLQRRRVVVLAEAASGKSEEFRNQAHQLAALSRPSFYLRIEELADQGFEAALGPGEAQEYEAWRTGSAEGWFFLDSIDEARLNRKSFETALKRFARESGPALERANIFISCRVTDWRNDDDRRAIREWLPAHRTAELATNKVDEAKLLDPLFEDRSKSEQMQTPETATHELLVAQIVPLEAKQSAALASAAGVADPEKFSAAIAKAGLEAFRQRPGDVLDLASYWNTHKAFGSLAAMVDYGIERKLAEHDPHRPDNDTLTPAKARQGAESLAASLTLGRSFTLRAPGGESDPSLVAGAVEPTRMLDEWSDAERNALLRRGIFAPSTFGRIRFHHRATQEYLTARWLDRLLRDGCPRAEMWTLIFAERYGVATVVPSLRPAAAWLALWHTDVCDEIIRREPIVLMQHGDPRSLDIGSRGRILGALAKLHAEGEIPDTSLDSRNFAMFADAHLAADITRAWKANSHDDFRFILLRLIKDGPISGCEALLREASKSKGSRSYRRIVAVEAMKACGDLVGCRQAARDAMANPGRLSAYMAAGLAQALYPNFLSTDDLLRLLTEAKPPPPSSTDGFAYSI
;
A
#
# COMPACT_ATOMS: atom_id res chain seq x y z
N MET A 1 -25.46 0.34 -4.20
CA MET A 1 -24.77 -0.91 -3.80
C MET A 1 -24.83 -0.96 -2.30
N ASP A 2 -25.25 -2.09 -1.73
CA ASP A 2 -25.33 -2.24 -0.28
C ASP A 2 -23.92 -2.28 0.34
N PHE A 3 -23.83 -2.04 1.65
CA PHE A 3 -22.58 -2.11 2.39
C PHE A 3 -21.94 -3.51 2.26
N VAL A 4 -20.61 -3.54 2.04
CA VAL A 4 -19.84 -4.79 1.97
C VAL A 4 -18.95 -4.88 3.20
N GLU A 5 -19.18 -5.90 4.03
CA GLU A 5 -18.32 -6.17 5.17
C GLU A 5 -16.95 -6.68 4.70
N LEU A 6 -15.92 -5.87 4.96
CA LEU A 6 -14.54 -6.17 4.56
C LEU A 6 -13.66 -6.58 5.74
N HIS A 7 -14.17 -6.59 6.98
CA HIS A 7 -13.39 -6.82 8.19
C HIS A 7 -12.17 -5.89 8.26
N ARG A 8 -12.43 -4.58 8.30
CA ARG A 8 -11.38 -3.55 8.28
C ARG A 8 -10.49 -3.60 9.52
N TRP A 9 -9.25 -3.20 9.31
CA TRP A 9 -8.24 -3.06 10.35
C TRP A 9 -7.85 -1.60 10.53
N PHE A 10 -7.47 -1.26 11.76
CA PHE A 10 -7.14 0.08 12.22
C PHE A 10 -5.81 0.03 12.96
N ALA A 11 -4.84 0.83 12.54
CA ALA A 11 -3.54 0.92 13.17
C ALA A 11 -3.45 2.17 14.05
N PRO A 12 -3.11 2.05 15.35
CA PRO A 12 -2.82 3.20 16.19
C PRO A 12 -1.72 4.07 15.59
N ILE A 13 -1.85 5.40 15.70
CA ILE A 13 -0.82 6.35 15.28
C ILE A 13 0.01 6.75 16.50
N SER A 14 1.29 6.39 16.48
CA SER A 14 2.30 6.71 17.50
C SER A 14 3.27 7.76 16.99
N LYS A 15 4.02 8.42 17.89
CA LYS A 15 5.13 9.29 17.47
C LYS A 15 6.17 8.45 16.71
N ASP A 16 6.55 8.91 15.51
CA ASP A 16 7.62 8.37 14.67
C ASP A 16 7.43 6.95 14.10
N GLN A 17 6.21 6.41 14.13
CA GLN A 17 5.90 5.10 13.55
C GLN A 17 4.96 5.26 12.35
N GLU A 18 5.49 5.11 11.14
CA GLU A 18 4.68 4.97 9.93
C GLU A 18 4.03 3.58 9.87
N LEU A 19 2.83 3.51 9.30
CA LEU A 19 2.20 2.24 9.00
C LEU A 19 3.05 1.48 8.00
N ASN A 20 3.50 0.29 8.37
CA ASN A 20 4.02 -0.67 7.41
C ASN A 20 2.89 -1.64 7.01
N PRO A 21 2.21 -1.42 5.87
CA PRO A 21 1.13 -2.29 5.42
C PRO A 21 1.63 -3.69 5.00
N GLU A 22 2.93 -3.86 4.72
CA GLU A 22 3.50 -5.15 4.29
C GLU A 22 3.61 -6.18 5.42
N ILE A 23 3.47 -5.75 6.68
CA ILE A 23 3.41 -6.65 7.84
C ILE A 23 2.19 -7.60 7.74
N GLY A 24 1.12 -7.16 7.08
CA GLY A 24 -0.12 -7.92 6.92
C GLY A 24 -0.91 -8.07 8.23
N THR A 25 -2.16 -8.51 8.13
CA THR A 25 -3.10 -8.55 9.28
C THR A 25 -2.65 -9.48 10.42
N HIS A 26 -2.10 -10.65 10.10
CA HIS A 26 -1.68 -11.63 11.11
C HIS A 26 -0.58 -11.11 12.04
N TRP A 27 0.42 -10.43 11.47
CA TRP A 27 1.52 -9.86 12.25
C TRP A 27 1.21 -8.44 12.71
N GLY A 28 0.37 -7.69 12.00
CA GLY A 28 -0.01 -6.32 12.35
C GLY A 28 -0.73 -6.24 13.69
N SER A 29 -1.63 -7.19 13.98
CA SER A 29 -2.27 -7.30 15.30
C SER A 29 -1.27 -7.60 16.43
N ARG A 30 -0.30 -8.49 16.20
CA ARG A 30 0.66 -8.96 17.21
C ARG A 30 1.84 -8.03 17.45
N LEU A 31 2.36 -7.40 16.39
CA LEU A 31 3.59 -6.61 16.40
C LEU A 31 3.34 -5.11 16.37
N SER A 32 2.18 -4.67 15.89
CA SER A 32 1.87 -3.26 15.64
C SER A 32 0.52 -2.81 16.21
N GLY A 33 -0.11 -3.66 17.04
CA GLY A 33 -1.32 -3.32 17.79
C GLY A 33 -2.53 -2.99 16.91
N TRP A 34 -2.62 -3.56 15.70
CA TRP A 34 -3.78 -3.34 14.84
C TRP A 34 -5.06 -3.87 15.52
N LEU A 35 -6.12 -3.08 15.42
CA LEU A 35 -7.45 -3.39 15.94
C LEU A 35 -8.41 -3.62 14.79
N ASP A 36 -9.36 -4.54 14.96
CA ASP A 36 -10.56 -4.58 14.15
C ASP A 36 -11.66 -3.71 14.80
N TRP A 37 -12.86 -3.71 14.24
CA TRP A 37 -14.00 -3.01 14.83
C TRP A 37 -14.33 -3.49 16.25
N SER A 38 -14.17 -4.78 16.55
CA SER A 38 -14.46 -5.33 17.88
C SER A 38 -13.52 -4.76 18.95
N GLY A 39 -12.23 -4.59 18.62
CA GLY A 39 -11.24 -3.95 19.49
C GLY A 39 -11.40 -2.43 19.56
N LEU A 40 -11.79 -1.79 18.44
CA LEU A 40 -12.00 -0.35 18.39
C LEU A 40 -13.21 0.08 19.23
N LEU A 41 -14.30 -0.70 19.20
CA LEU A 41 -15.53 -0.45 19.96
C LEU A 41 -15.38 -0.58 21.48
N GLN A 42 -14.27 -1.15 21.97
CA GLN A 42 -13.92 -1.21 23.40
C GLN A 42 -13.29 0.10 23.91
N ARG A 43 -12.96 1.04 23.02
CA ARG A 43 -12.37 2.34 23.38
C ARG A 43 -13.45 3.39 23.56
N ARG A 44 -13.26 4.28 24.53
CA ARG A 44 -14.21 5.36 24.85
C ARG A 44 -14.15 6.53 23.87
N ARG A 45 -12.96 6.89 23.40
CA ARG A 45 -12.72 8.03 22.50
C ARG A 45 -11.78 7.61 21.39
N VAL A 46 -12.27 7.62 20.16
CA VAL A 46 -11.50 7.20 18.98
C VAL A 46 -11.61 8.25 17.89
N VAL A 47 -10.48 8.60 17.30
CA VAL A 47 -10.42 9.33 16.04
C VAL A 47 -9.91 8.39 14.96
N VAL A 48 -10.68 8.21 13.90
CA VAL A 48 -10.33 7.41 12.73
C VAL A 48 -9.90 8.34 11.61
N LEU A 49 -8.60 8.31 11.33
CA LEU A 49 -7.96 9.05 10.26
C LEU A 49 -7.89 8.21 8.99
N ALA A 50 -8.33 8.78 7.87
CA ALA A 50 -8.10 8.16 6.58
C ALA A 50 -8.28 9.14 5.43
N GLU A 51 -7.80 8.74 4.27
CA GLU A 51 -7.90 9.49 3.01
C GLU A 51 -9.34 9.64 2.52
N ALA A 52 -9.51 10.50 1.51
CA ALA A 52 -10.71 10.49 0.69
C ALA A 52 -10.90 9.08 0.08
N ALA A 53 -12.16 8.67 -0.10
CA ALA A 53 -12.54 7.39 -0.70
C ALA A 53 -12.00 6.12 0.01
N SER A 54 -11.59 6.22 1.29
CA SER A 54 -11.16 5.07 2.10
C SER A 54 -12.31 4.27 2.72
N GLY A 55 -13.54 4.79 2.64
CA GLY A 55 -14.77 4.17 3.16
C GLY A 55 -15.21 4.63 4.55
N LYS A 56 -14.57 5.63 5.18
CA LYS A 56 -14.88 6.08 6.57
C LYS A 56 -16.39 6.21 6.87
N SER A 57 -17.10 6.99 6.07
CA SER A 57 -18.53 7.27 6.27
C SER A 57 -19.39 6.01 6.17
N GLU A 58 -19.11 5.15 5.20
CA GLU A 58 -19.82 3.87 5.03
C GLU A 58 -19.57 2.93 6.21
N GLU A 59 -18.33 2.84 6.69
CA GLU A 59 -17.99 2.04 7.86
C GLU A 59 -18.72 2.55 9.12
N PHE A 60 -18.74 3.87 9.34
CA PHE A 60 -19.40 4.48 10.49
C PHE A 60 -20.93 4.26 10.46
N ARG A 61 -21.56 4.46 9.30
CA ARG A 61 -23.00 4.19 9.12
C ARG A 61 -23.34 2.73 9.37
N ASN A 62 -22.55 1.81 8.82
CA ASN A 62 -22.78 0.39 9.03
C ASN A 62 -22.59 -0.02 10.49
N GLN A 63 -21.58 0.50 11.21
CA GLN A 63 -21.41 0.19 12.63
C GLN A 63 -22.54 0.72 13.51
N ALA A 64 -23.05 1.93 13.24
CA ALA A 64 -24.26 2.43 13.90
C ALA A 64 -25.44 1.49 13.64
N HIS A 65 -25.66 1.08 12.39
CA HIS A 65 -26.74 0.16 12.04
C HIS A 65 -26.61 -1.22 12.71
N GLN A 66 -25.41 -1.81 12.73
CA GLN A 66 -25.15 -3.10 13.38
C GLN A 66 -25.40 -3.06 14.90
N LEU A 67 -25.00 -1.96 15.56
CA LEU A 67 -25.24 -1.79 17.01
C LEU A 67 -26.72 -1.56 17.32
N ALA A 68 -27.41 -0.74 16.51
CA ALA A 68 -28.85 -0.54 16.64
C ALA A 68 -29.64 -1.84 16.47
N ALA A 69 -29.26 -2.69 15.49
CA ALA A 69 -29.85 -4.01 15.30
C ALA A 69 -29.65 -4.95 16.51
N LEU A 70 -28.60 -4.74 17.30
CA LEU A 70 -28.34 -5.43 18.58
C LEU A 70 -29.02 -4.75 19.78
N SER A 71 -29.94 -3.81 19.54
CA SER A 71 -30.60 -3.00 20.58
C SER A 71 -29.62 -2.22 21.47
N ARG A 72 -28.44 -1.88 20.94
CA ARG A 72 -27.45 -1.01 21.61
C ARG A 72 -27.66 0.41 21.10
N PRO A 73 -27.89 1.40 21.97
CA PRO A 73 -28.09 2.79 21.56
C PRO A 73 -26.91 3.28 20.73
N SER A 74 -27.15 3.64 19.48
CA SER A 74 -26.09 4.06 18.57
C SER A 74 -26.60 5.07 17.57
N PHE A 75 -25.75 6.06 17.25
CA PHE A 75 -26.14 7.25 16.50
C PHE A 75 -25.03 7.63 15.53
N TYR A 76 -25.39 7.85 14.26
CA TYR A 76 -24.51 8.41 13.24
C TYR A 76 -24.91 9.85 12.99
N LEU A 77 -23.96 10.79 13.11
CA LEU A 77 -24.24 12.21 12.95
C LEU A 77 -23.20 12.89 12.08
N ARG A 78 -23.65 13.85 11.28
CA ARG A 78 -22.75 14.73 10.56
C ARG A 78 -22.25 15.86 11.45
N ILE A 79 -20.93 16.05 11.54
CA ILE A 79 -20.36 17.09 12.41
C ILE A 79 -20.83 18.49 12.00
N GLU A 80 -21.01 18.73 10.70
CA GLU A 80 -21.51 19.99 10.16
C GLU A 80 -22.94 20.30 10.62
N GLU A 81 -23.81 19.30 10.64
CA GLU A 81 -25.21 19.42 11.08
C GLU A 81 -25.27 19.67 12.58
N LEU A 82 -24.47 18.93 13.35
CA LEU A 82 -24.32 19.11 14.79
C LEU A 82 -23.83 20.54 15.14
N ALA A 83 -22.88 21.07 14.37
CA ALA A 83 -22.38 22.43 14.55
C ALA A 83 -23.44 23.50 14.25
N ASP A 84 -24.31 23.24 13.28
CA ASP A 84 -25.28 24.21 12.78
C ASP A 84 -26.59 24.19 13.57
N GLN A 85 -27.22 23.03 13.68
CA GLN A 85 -28.58 22.87 14.17
C GLN A 85 -28.65 22.30 15.60
N GLY A 86 -27.56 21.72 16.12
CA GLY A 86 -27.56 21.00 17.40
C GLY A 86 -27.86 19.50 17.24
N PHE A 87 -27.83 18.75 18.34
CA PHE A 87 -27.86 17.28 18.32
C PHE A 87 -29.24 16.72 17.97
N GLU A 88 -30.31 17.16 18.66
CA GLU A 88 -31.67 16.68 18.39
C GLU A 88 -32.16 16.99 16.98
N ALA A 89 -31.73 18.14 16.42
CA ALA A 89 -32.10 18.54 15.06
C ALA A 89 -31.32 17.80 13.96
N ALA A 90 -30.15 17.23 14.30
CA ALA A 90 -29.36 16.42 13.39
C ALA A 90 -29.79 14.94 13.36
N LEU A 91 -30.68 14.53 14.27
CA LEU A 91 -31.23 13.17 14.32
C LEU A 91 -32.56 13.07 13.57
N GLY A 92 -32.82 11.90 12.99
CA GLY A 92 -34.15 11.59 12.43
C GLY A 92 -35.23 11.56 13.53
N PRO A 93 -36.53 11.67 13.18
CA PRO A 93 -37.63 11.71 14.17
C PRO A 93 -37.68 10.49 15.13
N GLY A 94 -37.28 9.30 14.66
CA GLY A 94 -37.19 8.10 15.49
C GLY A 94 -35.94 8.08 16.38
N GLU A 95 -34.81 8.53 15.84
CA GLU A 95 -33.52 8.56 16.54
C GLU A 95 -33.52 9.56 17.71
N ALA A 96 -34.26 10.66 17.60
CA ALA A 96 -34.40 11.63 18.69
C ALA A 96 -35.05 11.01 19.95
N GLN A 97 -36.06 10.15 19.77
CA GLN A 97 -36.68 9.45 20.89
C GLN A 97 -35.73 8.41 21.51
N GLU A 98 -35.01 7.68 20.67
CA GLU A 98 -33.99 6.72 21.12
C GLU A 98 -32.85 7.41 21.87
N TYR A 99 -32.45 8.60 21.41
CA TYR A 99 -31.47 9.42 22.10
C TYR A 99 -31.95 9.88 23.47
N GLU A 100 -33.17 10.38 23.59
CA GLU A 100 -33.71 10.81 24.89
C GLU A 100 -33.88 9.64 25.86
N ALA A 101 -34.33 8.49 25.34
CA ALA A 101 -34.41 7.25 26.11
C ALA A 101 -33.03 6.77 26.57
N TRP A 102 -32.02 6.84 25.70
CA TRP A 102 -30.65 6.59 26.08
C TRP A 102 -30.22 7.59 27.15
N ARG A 103 -30.38 8.90 26.91
CA ARG A 103 -29.89 10.03 27.71
C ARG A 103 -30.33 9.92 29.17
N THR A 104 -31.59 9.57 29.39
CA THR A 104 -32.21 9.39 30.71
C THR A 104 -32.02 8.00 31.32
N GLY A 105 -31.62 7.01 30.51
CA GLY A 105 -31.34 5.65 30.93
C GLY A 105 -29.92 5.44 31.48
N SER A 106 -29.59 4.17 31.72
CA SER A 106 -28.28 3.72 32.24
C SER A 106 -27.41 2.98 31.21
N ALA A 107 -27.94 2.75 30.00
CA ALA A 107 -27.21 2.05 28.95
C ALA A 107 -26.06 2.88 28.38
N GLU A 108 -24.99 2.20 27.95
CA GLU A 108 -23.94 2.83 27.15
C GLU A 108 -24.46 3.21 25.76
N GLY A 109 -23.88 4.26 25.17
CA GLY A 109 -24.23 4.72 23.83
C GLY A 109 -23.02 4.82 22.92
N TRP A 110 -23.17 4.56 21.62
CA TRP A 110 -22.12 4.66 20.61
C TRP A 110 -22.42 5.79 19.61
N PHE A 111 -21.55 6.78 19.52
CA PHE A 111 -21.73 7.96 18.67
C PHE A 111 -20.66 8.00 17.60
N PHE A 112 -21.08 8.02 16.33
CA PHE A 112 -20.23 8.09 15.16
C PHE A 112 -20.37 9.47 14.51
N LEU A 113 -19.39 10.34 14.75
CA LEU A 113 -19.36 11.73 14.30
C LEU A 113 -18.54 11.85 13.00
N ASP A 114 -19.19 12.15 11.88
CA ASP A 114 -18.60 12.09 10.53
C ASP A 114 -18.82 13.40 9.75
N SER A 115 -17.85 14.15 9.27
CA SER A 115 -16.42 14.11 9.52
C SER A 115 -15.93 15.54 9.82
N ILE A 116 -14.75 15.68 10.44
CA ILE A 116 -14.18 16.99 10.75
C ILE A 116 -13.89 17.79 9.47
N ASP A 117 -13.45 17.11 8.41
CA ASP A 117 -13.05 17.73 7.16
C ASP A 117 -14.20 18.44 6.44
N GLU A 118 -15.39 17.82 6.39
CA GLU A 118 -16.57 18.41 5.76
C GLU A 118 -17.13 19.58 6.59
N ALA A 119 -17.12 19.47 7.93
CA ALA A 119 -17.52 20.58 8.80
C ALA A 119 -16.65 21.84 8.57
N ARG A 120 -15.33 21.67 8.51
CA ARG A 120 -14.41 22.79 8.27
C ARG A 120 -14.55 23.37 6.87
N LEU A 121 -14.78 22.51 5.87
CA LEU A 121 -15.00 22.93 4.51
C LEU A 121 -16.25 23.81 4.39
N ASN A 122 -17.31 23.46 5.12
CA ASN A 122 -18.54 24.23 5.27
C ASN A 122 -18.43 25.38 6.29
N ARG A 123 -17.21 25.79 6.66
CA ARG A 123 -16.89 26.87 7.60
C ARG A 123 -17.56 26.73 8.98
N LYS A 124 -17.85 25.49 9.39
CA LYS A 124 -18.37 25.16 10.71
C LYS A 124 -17.22 24.87 11.68
N SER A 125 -17.44 25.20 12.96
CA SER A 125 -16.45 24.99 14.02
C SER A 125 -16.61 23.60 14.64
N PHE A 126 -15.57 22.77 14.51
CA PHE A 126 -15.50 21.46 15.16
C PHE A 126 -15.66 21.59 16.69
N GLU A 127 -14.99 22.56 17.30
CA GLU A 127 -15.08 22.81 18.73
C GLU A 127 -16.50 23.20 19.16
N THR A 128 -17.21 23.98 18.35
CA THR A 128 -18.62 24.33 18.61
C THR A 128 -19.52 23.09 18.54
N ALA A 129 -19.28 22.18 17.60
CA ALA A 129 -20.01 20.91 17.52
C ALA A 129 -19.80 20.07 18.80
N LEU A 130 -18.55 19.95 19.25
CA LEU A 130 -18.22 19.22 20.49
C LEU A 130 -18.87 19.86 21.73
N LYS A 131 -18.81 21.19 21.84
CA LYS A 131 -19.46 21.95 22.92
C LYS A 131 -20.96 21.69 22.99
N ARG A 132 -21.64 21.70 21.83
CA ARG A 132 -23.09 21.44 21.76
C ARG A 132 -23.41 20.01 22.14
N PHE A 133 -22.69 19.04 21.58
CA PHE A 133 -22.83 17.62 21.94
C PHE A 133 -22.65 17.40 23.45
N ALA A 134 -21.56 17.92 24.03
CA ALA A 134 -21.29 17.77 25.46
C ALA A 134 -22.40 18.39 26.33
N ARG A 135 -22.89 19.58 25.95
CA ARG A 135 -23.98 20.27 26.65
C ARG A 135 -25.29 19.48 26.60
N GLU A 136 -25.63 18.93 25.44
CA GLU A 136 -26.91 18.23 25.22
C GLU A 136 -26.89 16.82 25.82
N SER A 137 -25.75 16.13 25.77
CA SER A 137 -25.55 14.88 26.50
C SER A 137 -25.53 15.08 28.03
N GLY A 138 -24.98 16.20 28.51
CA GLY A 138 -24.89 16.48 29.95
C GLY A 138 -24.17 15.35 30.72
N PRO A 139 -24.68 14.91 31.89
CA PRO A 139 -24.06 13.81 32.65
C PRO A 139 -23.99 12.48 31.89
N ALA A 140 -24.81 12.30 30.86
CA ALA A 140 -24.79 11.07 30.05
C ALA A 140 -23.50 10.86 29.26
N LEU A 141 -22.69 11.91 29.10
CA LEU A 141 -21.44 11.87 28.36
C LEU A 141 -20.44 10.83 28.92
N GLU A 142 -20.51 10.52 30.22
CA GLU A 142 -19.64 9.53 30.88
C GLU A 142 -19.82 8.11 30.32
N ARG A 143 -21.04 7.77 29.89
CA ARG A 143 -21.38 6.46 29.32
C ARG A 143 -21.47 6.47 27.79
N ALA A 144 -21.02 7.55 27.16
CA ALA A 144 -20.89 7.63 25.70
C ALA A 144 -19.55 7.04 25.25
N ASN A 145 -19.57 6.31 24.14
CA ASN A 145 -18.40 5.89 23.37
C ASN A 145 -18.42 6.70 22.07
N ILE A 146 -17.36 7.45 21.77
CA ILE A 146 -17.36 8.46 20.70
C ILE A 146 -16.28 8.15 19.68
N PHE A 147 -16.70 8.06 18.42
CA PHE A 147 -15.89 7.75 17.25
C PHE A 147 -15.98 8.94 16.30
N ILE A 148 -14.85 9.53 15.94
CA ILE A 148 -14.79 10.73 15.11
C ILE A 148 -14.01 10.40 13.85
N SER A 149 -14.57 10.69 12.67
CA SER A 149 -13.87 10.50 11.41
C SER A 149 -13.21 11.80 10.94
N CYS A 150 -12.04 11.70 10.30
CA CYS A 150 -11.35 12.87 9.75
C CYS A 150 -10.42 12.48 8.58
N ARG A 151 -10.28 13.38 7.60
CA ARG A 151 -9.12 13.37 6.69
C ARG A 151 -7.89 13.87 7.40
N VAL A 152 -6.72 13.29 7.12
CA VAL A 152 -5.48 13.71 7.81
C VAL A 152 -5.05 15.12 7.45
N THR A 153 -5.37 15.59 6.24
CA THR A 153 -5.20 17.00 5.84
C THR A 153 -5.91 17.98 6.76
N ASP A 154 -6.97 17.52 7.42
CA ASP A 154 -7.84 18.29 8.28
C ASP A 154 -7.67 17.93 9.75
N TRP A 155 -6.67 17.13 10.11
CA TRP A 155 -6.37 16.82 11.50
C TRP A 155 -5.33 17.80 12.06
N ARG A 156 -5.77 18.78 12.85
CA ARG A 156 -4.93 19.76 13.57
C ARG A 156 -4.50 19.18 14.92
N ASN A 157 -3.80 18.06 14.83
CA ASN A 157 -3.22 17.27 15.91
C ASN A 157 -3.40 17.83 17.35
N ASP A 158 -2.63 18.82 17.77
CA ASP A 158 -2.69 19.34 19.15
C ASP A 158 -4.00 20.08 19.49
N ASP A 159 -4.49 20.93 18.59
CA ASP A 159 -5.73 21.69 18.79
C ASP A 159 -6.95 20.77 18.86
N ASP A 160 -7.05 19.80 17.94
CA ASP A 160 -8.18 18.86 17.91
C ASP A 160 -8.12 17.88 19.09
N ARG A 161 -6.94 17.40 19.48
CA ARG A 161 -6.76 16.59 20.69
C ARG A 161 -7.17 17.36 21.94
N ARG A 162 -6.78 18.64 22.04
CA ARG A 162 -7.14 19.51 23.16
C ARG A 162 -8.65 19.70 23.22
N ALA A 163 -9.28 20.04 22.11
CA ALA A 163 -10.73 20.21 22.03
C ALA A 163 -11.49 18.93 22.44
N ILE A 164 -11.06 17.75 21.97
CA ILE A 164 -11.69 16.48 22.37
C ILE A 164 -11.48 16.20 23.85
N ARG A 165 -10.29 16.43 24.40
CA ARG A 165 -10.02 16.20 25.84
C ARG A 165 -10.80 17.16 26.74
N GLU A 166 -10.97 18.40 26.31
CA GLU A 166 -11.68 19.44 27.06
C GLU A 166 -13.20 19.19 27.04
N TRP A 167 -13.78 18.93 25.87
CA TRP A 167 -15.24 18.84 25.71
C TRP A 167 -15.79 17.42 25.82
N LEU A 168 -14.99 16.40 25.55
CA LEU A 168 -15.38 14.99 25.59
C LEU A 168 -14.48 14.16 26.52
N PRO A 169 -14.33 14.54 27.81
CA PRO A 169 -13.51 13.77 28.73
C PRO A 169 -14.02 12.32 28.85
N ALA A 170 -13.08 11.38 28.96
CA ALA A 170 -13.36 9.98 29.25
C ALA A 170 -13.10 9.72 30.73
N HIS A 171 -14.02 10.15 31.59
CA HIS A 171 -13.88 9.96 33.04
C HIS A 171 -13.85 8.47 33.39
N ARG A 172 -13.05 8.13 34.40
CA ARG A 172 -13.06 6.80 35.05
C ARG A 172 -14.13 6.86 36.14
N THR A 173 -15.21 6.11 36.00
CA THR A 173 -16.11 5.91 37.15
C THR A 173 -15.31 5.13 38.20
N ALA A 174 -15.07 5.75 39.35
CA ALA A 174 -14.39 5.13 40.47
C ALA A 174 -15.33 4.10 41.13
N GLU A 175 -15.50 2.94 40.51
CA GLU A 175 -16.01 1.77 41.22
C GLU A 175 -14.84 1.07 41.91
N LEU A 176 -14.89 1.07 43.25
CA LEU A 176 -14.00 0.46 44.27
C LEU A 176 -13.27 1.46 45.19
N ALA A 177 -14.01 2.42 45.73
CA ALA A 177 -13.73 2.96 47.06
C ALA A 177 -14.55 2.19 48.12
N THR A 178 -14.43 0.87 48.16
CA THR A 178 -14.78 0.08 49.35
C THR A 178 -13.50 -0.37 50.00
N ASN A 179 -13.13 0.37 51.05
CA ASN A 179 -12.17 0.04 52.10
C ASN A 179 -11.76 -1.43 52.16
N LYS A 180 -10.58 -1.77 51.62
CA LYS A 180 -9.72 -2.76 52.25
C LYS A 180 -8.50 -2.03 52.79
N VAL A 181 -8.60 -1.70 54.07
CA VAL A 181 -7.50 -1.25 54.91
C VAL A 181 -6.34 -2.24 54.77
N ASP A 182 -5.14 -1.67 54.68
CA ASP A 182 -3.84 -2.31 54.78
C ASP A 182 -3.78 -3.39 55.87
N GLU A 183 -3.77 -4.67 55.50
CA GLU A 183 -3.34 -5.76 56.41
C GLU A 183 -2.42 -6.81 55.74
N ALA A 184 -1.96 -6.60 54.51
CA ALA A 184 -1.09 -7.55 53.81
C ALA A 184 0.38 -7.08 53.65
N LYS A 185 0.80 -6.00 54.33
CA LYS A 185 2.19 -5.49 54.33
C LYS A 185 3.07 -6.02 55.47
N LEU A 186 2.72 -7.14 56.09
CA LEU A 186 3.41 -7.58 57.30
C LEU A 186 3.94 -9.01 57.33
N LEU A 187 4.00 -9.74 56.22
CA LEU A 187 4.76 -11.01 56.18
C LEU A 187 5.33 -11.28 54.78
N ASP A 188 6.60 -10.92 54.60
CA ASP A 188 7.56 -11.59 53.71
C ASP A 188 8.66 -12.15 54.65
N PRO A 189 9.39 -13.26 54.34
CA PRO A 189 9.94 -13.52 53.01
C PRO A 189 10.09 -15.02 52.64
N LEU A 190 10.75 -15.27 51.49
CA LEU A 190 11.40 -16.52 51.03
C LEU A 190 10.48 -17.52 50.32
N PHE A 191 10.42 -17.44 48.99
CA PHE A 191 10.79 -18.51 48.05
C PHE A 191 10.85 -17.91 46.63
N GLU A 192 12.04 -17.90 46.03
CA GLU A 192 12.20 -17.69 44.60
C GLU A 192 11.64 -18.91 43.86
N ASP A 193 10.59 -18.73 43.09
CA ASP A 193 10.32 -19.63 41.95
C ASP A 193 9.73 -18.82 40.78
N ARG A 194 10.61 -18.59 39.81
CA ARG A 194 10.29 -17.98 38.52
C ARG A 194 9.55 -18.99 37.64
N SER A 195 8.23 -18.99 37.69
CA SER A 195 7.42 -19.45 36.56
C SER A 195 5.94 -19.09 36.75
N LYS A 196 5.52 -17.91 36.31
CA LYS A 196 4.16 -17.71 35.77
C LYS A 196 4.19 -16.75 34.59
N SER A 197 3.79 -17.32 33.46
CA SER A 197 3.38 -16.67 32.22
C SER A 197 2.64 -15.35 32.45
N GLU A 198 3.22 -14.24 32.01
CA GLU A 198 2.52 -12.99 31.80
C GLU A 198 1.52 -13.17 30.66
N GLN A 199 0.28 -13.53 31.01
CA GLN A 199 -0.85 -13.12 30.18
C GLN A 199 -0.88 -11.60 30.23
N MET A 200 -0.54 -10.98 29.10
CA MET A 200 -0.53 -9.54 28.89
C MET A 200 -1.96 -9.01 29.04
N GLN A 201 -2.38 -8.72 30.28
CA GLN A 201 -3.58 -7.94 30.56
C GLN A 201 -3.30 -6.52 30.05
N THR A 202 -4.00 -6.10 29.01
CA THR A 202 -3.99 -4.72 28.54
C THR A 202 -4.36 -3.81 29.72
N PRO A 203 -3.53 -2.83 30.12
CA PRO A 203 -3.82 -2.01 31.28
C PRO A 203 -5.15 -1.27 31.11
N GLU A 204 -6.06 -1.37 32.10
CA GLU A 204 -7.38 -0.70 32.12
C GLU A 204 -7.29 0.82 31.87
N THR A 205 -6.13 1.43 32.10
CA THR A 205 -5.87 2.85 31.84
C THR A 205 -5.92 3.21 30.35
N ALA A 206 -5.60 2.27 29.46
CA ALA A 206 -5.50 2.54 28.02
C ALA A 206 -6.88 2.70 27.35
N THR A 207 -7.97 2.15 27.91
CA THR A 207 -9.31 2.18 27.29
C THR A 207 -9.97 3.57 27.36
N HIS A 208 -9.52 4.40 28.30
CA HIS A 208 -10.01 5.76 28.54
C HIS A 208 -9.16 6.85 27.88
N GLU A 209 -8.02 6.53 27.28
CA GLU A 209 -7.24 7.51 26.52
C GLU A 209 -7.82 7.73 25.11
N LEU A 210 -7.62 8.93 24.57
CA LEU A 210 -7.95 9.24 23.18
C LEU A 210 -7.06 8.43 22.23
N LEU A 211 -7.65 7.42 21.59
CA LEU A 211 -6.99 6.66 20.54
C LEU A 211 -7.14 7.41 19.22
N VAL A 212 -6.02 7.66 18.54
CA VAL A 212 -6.02 8.11 17.14
C VAL A 212 -5.50 6.96 16.31
N ALA A 213 -6.31 6.46 15.39
CA ALA A 213 -6.00 5.32 14.54
C ALA A 213 -6.17 5.68 13.08
N GLN A 214 -5.39 5.05 12.20
CA GLN A 214 -5.56 5.14 10.76
C GLN A 214 -6.15 3.85 10.19
N ILE A 215 -6.98 3.97 9.15
CA ILE A 215 -7.51 2.80 8.44
C ILE A 215 -6.38 2.12 7.66
N VAL A 216 -6.26 0.81 7.80
CA VAL A 216 -5.28 -0.01 7.08
C VAL A 216 -5.72 -0.23 5.62
N PRO A 217 -4.79 -0.24 4.66
CA PRO A 217 -5.04 -0.64 3.26
C PRO A 217 -5.75 -1.99 3.12
N LEU A 218 -6.56 -2.12 2.07
CA LEU A 218 -7.21 -3.38 1.72
C LEU A 218 -6.19 -4.44 1.29
N GLU A 219 -6.36 -5.65 1.81
CA GLU A 219 -5.69 -6.85 1.32
C GLU A 219 -6.29 -7.36 0.01
N ALA A 220 -5.57 -8.28 -0.63
CA ALA A 220 -5.98 -8.94 -1.85
C ALA A 220 -7.42 -9.48 -1.82
N LYS A 221 -7.75 -10.22 -0.76
CA LYS A 221 -9.05 -10.87 -0.61
C LYS A 221 -10.17 -9.85 -0.39
N GLN A 222 -9.92 -8.82 0.41
CA GLN A 222 -10.86 -7.73 0.65
C GLN A 222 -11.16 -6.97 -0.65
N SER A 223 -10.13 -6.66 -1.44
CA SER A 223 -10.29 -5.99 -2.74
C SER A 223 -11.11 -6.83 -3.73
N ALA A 224 -10.91 -8.15 -3.76
CA ALA A 224 -11.65 -9.07 -4.63
C ALA A 224 -13.12 -9.20 -4.19
N ALA A 225 -13.39 -9.25 -2.87
CA ALA A 225 -14.74 -9.27 -2.33
C ALA A 225 -15.52 -7.98 -2.70
N LEU A 226 -14.88 -6.82 -2.54
CA LEU A 226 -15.48 -5.54 -2.93
C LEU A 226 -15.75 -5.46 -4.44
N ALA A 227 -14.79 -5.89 -5.26
CA ALA A 227 -14.94 -5.90 -6.72
C ALA A 227 -16.09 -6.83 -7.17
N SER A 228 -16.22 -8.01 -6.55
CA SER A 228 -17.31 -8.95 -6.79
C SER A 228 -18.67 -8.31 -6.52
N ALA A 229 -18.81 -7.69 -5.34
CA ALA A 229 -20.03 -7.01 -4.95
C ALA A 229 -20.32 -5.77 -5.83
N ALA A 230 -19.30 -5.17 -6.43
CA ALA A 230 -19.41 -4.09 -7.43
C ALA A 230 -19.75 -4.59 -8.85
N GLY A 231 -20.08 -5.88 -9.01
CA GLY A 231 -20.56 -6.46 -10.26
C GLY A 231 -19.47 -7.02 -11.18
N VAL A 232 -18.24 -7.23 -10.69
CA VAL A 232 -17.22 -7.96 -11.45
C VAL A 232 -17.58 -9.44 -11.51
N ALA A 233 -17.90 -9.93 -12.70
CA ALA A 233 -18.37 -11.30 -12.92
C ALA A 233 -17.35 -12.40 -12.57
N ASP A 234 -16.05 -12.10 -12.71
CA ASP A 234 -14.96 -13.06 -12.45
C ASP A 234 -13.85 -12.38 -11.63
N PRO A 235 -13.94 -12.42 -10.28
CA PRO A 235 -12.98 -11.78 -9.38
C PRO A 235 -11.55 -12.32 -9.51
N GLU A 236 -11.41 -13.59 -9.91
CA GLU A 236 -10.10 -14.22 -10.11
C GLU A 236 -9.42 -13.69 -11.36
N LYS A 237 -10.15 -13.62 -12.49
CA LYS A 237 -9.62 -12.98 -13.71
C LYS A 237 -9.30 -11.51 -13.49
N PHE A 238 -10.15 -10.79 -12.75
CA PHE A 238 -9.89 -9.40 -12.38
C PHE A 238 -8.60 -9.26 -11.56
N SER A 239 -8.41 -10.09 -10.54
CA SER A 239 -7.21 -10.08 -9.70
C SER A 239 -5.95 -10.45 -10.48
N ALA A 240 -6.03 -11.46 -11.36
CA ALA A 240 -4.94 -11.83 -12.25
C ALA A 240 -4.60 -10.70 -13.24
N ALA A 241 -5.60 -9.98 -13.75
CA ALA A 241 -5.40 -8.86 -14.63
C ALA A 241 -4.77 -7.65 -13.93
N ILE A 242 -5.14 -7.37 -12.67
CA ILE A 242 -4.47 -6.36 -11.83
C ILE A 242 -2.98 -6.68 -11.73
N ALA A 243 -2.65 -7.94 -11.39
CA ALA A 243 -1.26 -8.33 -11.21
C ALA A 243 -0.46 -8.23 -12.52
N LYS A 244 -1.05 -8.73 -13.61
CA LYS A 244 -0.46 -8.66 -14.95
C LYS A 244 -0.24 -7.23 -15.45
N ALA A 245 -1.07 -6.27 -15.00
CA ALA A 245 -0.95 -4.86 -15.36
C ALA A 245 -0.08 -4.05 -14.38
N GLY A 246 0.42 -4.66 -13.29
CA GLY A 246 1.18 -3.97 -12.25
C GLY A 246 0.34 -2.99 -11.43
N LEU A 247 -0.94 -3.28 -11.22
CA LEU A 247 -1.88 -2.38 -10.54
C LEU A 247 -2.08 -2.70 -9.05
N GLU A 248 -1.22 -3.50 -8.44
CA GLU A 248 -1.38 -3.97 -7.06
C GLU A 248 -1.44 -2.85 -6.04
N ALA A 249 -0.70 -1.76 -6.27
CA ALA A 249 -0.77 -0.58 -5.43
C ALA A 249 -2.18 0.04 -5.44
N PHE A 250 -2.85 0.05 -6.59
CA PHE A 250 -4.12 0.72 -6.82
C PHE A 250 -5.35 -0.04 -6.31
N ARG A 251 -5.19 -1.16 -5.61
CA ARG A 251 -6.33 -1.90 -5.01
C ARG A 251 -6.39 -1.83 -3.49
N GLN A 252 -5.67 -0.87 -2.91
CA GLN A 252 -5.50 -0.68 -1.47
C GLN A 252 -6.63 0.13 -0.82
N ARG A 253 -7.45 0.85 -1.60
CA ARG A 253 -8.55 1.68 -1.09
C ARG A 253 -9.88 1.28 -1.74
N PRO A 254 -11.01 1.28 -1.01
CA PRO A 254 -12.31 0.96 -1.59
C PRO A 254 -12.64 1.76 -2.85
N GLY A 255 -12.45 3.09 -2.82
CA GLY A 255 -12.70 3.93 -4.00
C GLY A 255 -11.88 3.52 -5.22
N ASP A 256 -10.58 3.26 -5.03
CA ASP A 256 -9.71 2.82 -6.14
C ASP A 256 -10.14 1.46 -6.69
N VAL A 257 -10.57 0.53 -5.83
CA VAL A 257 -11.10 -0.78 -6.24
C VAL A 257 -12.40 -0.63 -7.03
N LEU A 258 -13.31 0.24 -6.61
CA LEU A 258 -14.55 0.52 -7.32
C LEU A 258 -14.28 1.16 -8.70
N ASP A 259 -13.28 2.04 -8.78
CA ASP A 259 -12.84 2.64 -10.04
C ASP A 259 -12.25 1.61 -11.01
N LEU A 260 -11.42 0.70 -10.49
CA LEU A 260 -10.88 -0.42 -11.26
C LEU A 260 -11.98 -1.39 -11.70
N ALA A 261 -12.95 -1.69 -10.84
CA ALA A 261 -14.10 -2.53 -11.16
C ALA A 261 -14.96 -1.91 -12.27
N SER A 262 -15.24 -0.61 -12.18
CA SER A 262 -15.97 0.12 -13.22
C SER A 262 -15.23 0.13 -14.57
N TYR A 263 -13.92 0.41 -14.55
CA TYR A 263 -13.08 0.35 -15.74
C TYR A 263 -13.10 -1.05 -16.37
N TRP A 264 -12.91 -2.09 -15.56
CA TRP A 264 -12.94 -3.49 -15.98
C TRP A 264 -14.29 -3.90 -16.56
N ASN A 265 -15.39 -3.51 -15.93
CA ASN A 265 -16.72 -3.83 -16.40
C ASN A 265 -17.02 -3.19 -17.75
N THR A 266 -16.45 -2.01 -18.02
CA THR A 266 -16.60 -1.29 -19.29
C THR A 266 -15.69 -1.86 -20.39
N HIS A 267 -14.40 -2.05 -20.09
CA HIS A 267 -13.38 -2.36 -21.12
C HIS A 267 -13.03 -3.86 -21.22
N LYS A 268 -13.41 -4.66 -20.22
CA LYS A 268 -13.08 -6.10 -20.08
C LYS A 268 -11.58 -6.44 -20.07
N ALA A 269 -10.72 -5.43 -19.98
CA ALA A 269 -9.28 -5.50 -19.86
C ALA A 269 -8.77 -4.21 -19.20
N PHE A 270 -7.57 -4.24 -18.62
CA PHE A 270 -6.86 -3.02 -18.20
C PHE A 270 -5.96 -2.50 -19.32
N GLY A 271 -5.78 -1.18 -19.36
CA GLY A 271 -4.77 -0.55 -20.20
C GLY A 271 -3.34 -0.84 -19.71
N SER A 272 -2.36 -0.22 -20.36
CA SER A 272 -0.97 -0.25 -19.86
C SER A 272 -0.87 0.40 -18.48
N LEU A 273 0.21 0.13 -17.75
CA LEU A 273 0.41 0.74 -16.43
C LEU A 273 0.42 2.27 -16.55
N ALA A 274 1.07 2.81 -17.59
CA ALA A 274 1.05 4.25 -17.87
C ALA A 274 -0.39 4.80 -18.02
N ALA A 275 -1.23 4.14 -18.82
CA ALA A 275 -2.60 4.57 -19.06
C ALA A 275 -3.48 4.48 -17.80
N MET A 276 -3.31 3.41 -17.01
CA MET A 276 -4.08 3.18 -15.79
C MET A 276 -3.65 4.10 -14.65
N VAL A 277 -2.35 4.41 -14.54
CA VAL A 277 -1.85 5.43 -13.61
C VAL A 277 -2.43 6.80 -13.96
N ASP A 278 -2.43 7.17 -15.24
CA ASP A 278 -2.98 8.44 -15.72
C ASP A 278 -4.48 8.56 -15.43
N TYR A 279 -5.25 7.53 -15.79
CA TYR A 279 -6.67 7.42 -15.46
C TYR A 279 -6.94 7.55 -13.95
N GLY A 280 -6.15 6.85 -13.12
CA GLY A 280 -6.26 6.93 -11.66
C GLY A 280 -5.95 8.33 -11.12
N ILE A 281 -4.97 9.03 -11.71
CA ILE A 281 -4.63 10.42 -11.35
C ILE A 281 -5.81 11.35 -11.67
N GLU A 282 -6.38 11.26 -12.87
CA GLU A 282 -7.52 12.10 -13.26
C GLU A 282 -8.69 11.93 -12.30
N ARG A 283 -9.03 10.68 -11.95
CA ARG A 283 -10.10 10.39 -10.99
C ARG A 283 -9.82 10.92 -9.60
N LYS A 284 -8.58 10.81 -9.12
CA LYS A 284 -8.17 11.25 -7.78
C LYS A 284 -8.03 12.76 -7.66
N LEU A 285 -7.78 13.48 -8.76
CA LEU A 285 -7.73 14.93 -8.82
C LEU A 285 -9.10 15.58 -8.99
N ALA A 286 -10.06 14.84 -9.55
CA ALA A 286 -11.45 15.26 -9.60
C ALA A 286 -12.10 15.18 -8.22
N GLU A 287 -13.04 16.09 -7.98
CA GLU A 287 -13.94 16.02 -6.84
C GLU A 287 -15.30 15.56 -7.32
N HIS A 288 -15.79 14.49 -6.71
CA HIS A 288 -16.98 13.78 -7.19
C HIS A 288 -18.23 14.13 -6.39
N ASP A 289 -18.06 14.77 -5.22
CA ASP A 289 -19.20 15.29 -4.46
C ASP A 289 -19.67 16.61 -5.06
N PRO A 290 -20.84 16.67 -5.74
CA PRO A 290 -21.33 17.89 -6.38
C PRO A 290 -21.67 19.01 -5.38
N HIS A 291 -21.90 18.66 -4.11
CA HIS A 291 -22.27 19.61 -3.06
C HIS A 291 -21.07 20.21 -2.33
N ARG A 292 -19.86 19.81 -2.73
CA ARG A 292 -18.64 20.26 -2.07
C ARG A 292 -18.33 21.73 -2.39
N PRO A 293 -18.17 22.61 -1.39
CA PRO A 293 -17.98 24.05 -1.60
C PRO A 293 -16.76 24.42 -2.44
N ASP A 294 -15.74 23.55 -2.49
CA ASP A 294 -14.49 23.81 -3.20
C ASP A 294 -14.44 23.23 -4.62
N ASN A 295 -15.54 22.66 -5.14
CA ASN A 295 -15.60 22.05 -6.48
C ASN A 295 -15.13 22.99 -7.59
N ASP A 296 -15.66 24.21 -7.60
CA ASP A 296 -15.40 25.19 -8.66
C ASP A 296 -14.07 25.96 -8.46
N THR A 297 -13.33 25.66 -7.39
CA THR A 297 -12.09 26.38 -7.05
C THR A 297 -10.95 26.04 -8.00
N LEU A 298 -10.92 24.81 -8.55
CA LEU A 298 -9.83 24.32 -9.40
C LEU A 298 -10.35 23.66 -10.66
N THR A 299 -9.91 24.17 -11.81
CA THR A 299 -10.11 23.45 -13.07
C THR A 299 -9.28 22.15 -13.08
N PRO A 300 -9.72 21.11 -13.81
CA PRO A 300 -8.96 19.85 -13.91
C PRO A 300 -7.52 20.05 -14.40
N ALA A 301 -7.33 20.93 -15.38
CA ALA A 301 -6.01 21.25 -15.91
C ALA A 301 -5.10 21.92 -14.86
N LYS A 302 -5.64 22.89 -14.11
CA LYS A 302 -4.88 23.56 -13.04
C LYS A 302 -4.53 22.57 -11.93
N ALA A 303 -5.48 21.73 -11.48
CA ALA A 303 -5.23 20.69 -10.49
C ALA A 303 -4.12 19.72 -10.92
N ARG A 304 -4.14 19.30 -12.19
CA ARG A 304 -3.09 18.44 -12.78
C ARG A 304 -1.73 19.12 -12.77
N GLN A 305 -1.65 20.37 -13.23
CA GLN A 305 -0.40 21.14 -13.23
C GLN A 305 0.15 21.32 -11.81
N GLY A 306 -0.71 21.62 -10.83
CA GLY A 306 -0.31 21.74 -9.43
C GLY A 306 0.25 20.43 -8.87
N ALA A 307 -0.40 19.29 -9.16
CA ALA A 307 0.08 17.98 -8.75
C ALA A 307 1.43 17.61 -9.39
N GLU A 308 1.62 17.91 -10.68
CA GLU A 308 2.89 17.76 -11.40
C GLU A 308 4.01 18.58 -10.75
N SER A 309 3.76 19.86 -10.45
CA SER A 309 4.72 20.73 -9.77
C SER A 309 5.09 20.18 -8.39
N LEU A 310 4.11 19.81 -7.55
CA LEU A 310 4.39 19.28 -6.21
C LEU A 310 5.15 17.94 -6.26
N ALA A 311 4.85 17.07 -7.22
CA ALA A 311 5.58 15.81 -7.43
C ALA A 311 7.05 16.07 -7.78
N ALA A 312 7.30 16.99 -8.72
CA ALA A 312 8.65 17.38 -9.11
C ALA A 312 9.41 18.00 -7.93
N SER A 313 8.77 18.86 -7.13
CA SER A 313 9.38 19.47 -5.94
C SER A 313 9.81 18.43 -4.90
N LEU A 314 8.98 17.40 -4.65
CA LEU A 314 9.32 16.31 -3.74
C LEU A 314 10.51 15.50 -4.28
N THR A 315 10.47 15.13 -5.56
CA THR A 315 11.53 14.33 -6.19
C THR A 315 12.86 15.10 -6.22
N LEU A 316 12.85 16.36 -6.66
CA LEU A 316 14.06 17.20 -6.78
C LEU A 316 14.56 17.67 -5.42
N GLY A 317 13.65 17.97 -4.49
CA GLY A 317 13.96 18.34 -3.11
C GLY A 317 14.36 17.16 -2.23
N ARG A 318 14.34 15.93 -2.75
CA ARG A 318 14.63 14.67 -2.02
C ARG A 318 13.82 14.56 -0.72
N SER A 319 12.55 14.94 -0.81
CA SER A 319 11.58 14.84 0.28
C SER A 319 10.44 13.91 -0.11
N PHE A 320 9.83 13.30 0.90
CA PHE A 320 8.69 12.40 0.74
C PHE A 320 7.36 13.03 1.18
N THR A 321 7.40 14.22 1.78
CA THR A 321 6.22 14.80 2.45
C THR A 321 6.04 16.28 2.14
N LEU A 322 4.78 16.68 2.05
CA LEU A 322 4.30 18.06 1.98
C LEU A 322 3.71 18.44 3.32
N ARG A 323 3.76 19.73 3.66
CA ARG A 323 2.97 20.23 4.80
C ARG A 323 1.48 20.21 4.47
N ALA A 324 0.67 19.71 5.40
CA ALA A 324 -0.78 19.73 5.27
C ALA A 324 -1.33 21.16 5.46
N PRO A 325 -2.49 21.49 4.87
CA PRO A 325 -3.21 22.74 5.13
C PRO A 325 -3.45 22.99 6.62
N GLY A 326 -2.99 24.14 7.13
CA GLY A 326 -3.16 24.49 8.55
C GLY A 326 -2.47 23.50 9.52
N GLY A 327 -1.39 22.87 9.05
CA GLY A 327 -0.63 21.85 9.79
C GLY A 327 0.16 22.38 10.98
N GLU A 328 0.82 21.45 11.66
CA GLU A 328 1.51 21.62 12.94
C GLU A 328 2.48 22.82 12.96
N SER A 329 2.35 23.69 13.96
CA SER A 329 3.22 24.87 14.11
C SER A 329 4.61 24.53 14.66
N ASP A 330 4.80 23.34 15.23
CA ASP A 330 6.08 22.87 15.76
C ASP A 330 7.09 22.61 14.62
N PRO A 331 8.15 23.43 14.48
CA PRO A 331 9.14 23.28 13.41
C PRO A 331 9.86 21.91 13.39
N SER A 332 9.95 21.22 14.54
CA SER A 332 10.58 19.91 14.63
C SER A 332 9.75 18.81 13.96
N LEU A 333 8.41 18.88 14.10
CA LEU A 333 7.47 17.91 13.54
C LEU A 333 7.23 18.09 12.03
N VAL A 334 7.68 19.19 11.45
CA VAL A 334 7.57 19.50 10.00
C VAL A 334 8.94 19.61 9.30
N ALA A 335 10.04 19.29 9.99
CA ALA A 335 11.37 19.27 9.42
C ALA A 335 11.46 18.32 8.20
N GLY A 336 11.95 18.86 7.08
CA GLY A 336 12.11 18.12 5.82
C GLY A 336 10.85 18.05 4.93
N ALA A 337 9.69 18.52 5.39
CA ALA A 337 8.50 18.61 4.55
C ALA A 337 8.57 19.83 3.61
N VAL A 338 8.17 19.65 2.35
CA VAL A 338 8.11 20.72 1.34
C VAL A 338 6.88 21.60 1.58
N GLU A 339 7.07 22.91 1.48
CA GLU A 339 6.02 23.92 1.62
C GLU A 339 5.31 24.17 0.28
N PRO A 340 4.01 23.82 0.14
CA PRO A 340 3.28 23.99 -1.11
C PRO A 340 3.24 25.44 -1.61
N THR A 341 3.23 26.41 -0.70
CA THR A 341 3.21 27.85 -1.01
C THR A 341 4.44 28.32 -1.79
N ARG A 342 5.58 27.65 -1.64
CA ARG A 342 6.80 28.02 -2.39
C ARG A 342 6.76 27.59 -3.85
N MET A 343 6.01 26.53 -4.15
CA MET A 343 5.96 25.90 -5.48
C MET A 343 4.70 26.28 -6.26
N LEU A 344 3.67 26.74 -5.54
CA LEU A 344 2.39 27.22 -6.05
C LEU A 344 2.17 28.64 -5.51
N ASP A 345 3.16 29.52 -5.67
CA ASP A 345 3.18 30.89 -5.14
C ASP A 345 2.12 31.79 -5.81
N GLU A 346 1.92 31.62 -7.12
CA GLU A 346 0.87 32.31 -7.89
C GLU A 346 -0.57 31.85 -7.55
N TRP A 347 -0.72 30.81 -6.72
CA TRP A 347 -2.04 30.26 -6.38
C TRP A 347 -2.61 30.94 -5.14
N SER A 348 -3.94 30.98 -5.04
CA SER A 348 -4.60 31.41 -3.79
C SER A 348 -4.54 30.30 -2.72
N ASP A 349 -4.75 30.67 -1.44
CA ASP A 349 -4.86 29.68 -0.36
C ASP A 349 -6.04 28.72 -0.59
N ALA A 350 -7.15 29.21 -1.14
CA ALA A 350 -8.29 28.37 -1.48
C ALA A 350 -7.92 27.30 -2.53
N GLU A 351 -7.21 27.69 -3.58
CA GLU A 351 -6.75 26.78 -4.63
C GLU A 351 -5.73 25.75 -4.10
N ARG A 352 -4.75 26.19 -3.31
CA ARG A 352 -3.79 25.27 -2.68
C ARG A 352 -4.50 24.25 -1.79
N ASN A 353 -5.43 24.72 -0.95
CA ASN A 353 -6.17 23.85 -0.04
C ASN A 353 -7.08 22.87 -0.81
N ALA A 354 -7.75 23.33 -1.87
CA ALA A 354 -8.57 22.47 -2.72
C ALA A 354 -7.74 21.34 -3.35
N LEU A 355 -6.52 21.64 -3.85
CA LEU A 355 -5.60 20.63 -4.39
C LEU A 355 -5.17 19.63 -3.32
N LEU A 356 -4.71 20.11 -2.16
CA LEU A 356 -4.17 19.28 -1.09
C LEU A 356 -5.24 18.37 -0.44
N ARG A 357 -6.53 18.70 -0.60
CA ARG A 357 -7.67 17.87 -0.17
C ARG A 357 -8.06 16.76 -1.16
N ARG A 358 -7.56 16.80 -2.40
CA ARG A 358 -7.86 15.79 -3.43
C ARG A 358 -7.36 14.41 -3.03
N GLY A 359 -8.05 13.36 -3.49
CA GLY A 359 -7.80 11.96 -3.12
C GLY A 359 -6.48 11.36 -3.65
N ILE A 360 -5.63 12.18 -4.28
CA ILE A 360 -4.28 11.80 -4.72
C ILE A 360 -3.27 11.80 -3.56
N PHE A 361 -3.55 12.55 -2.50
CA PHE A 361 -2.71 12.65 -1.31
C PHE A 361 -3.16 11.71 -0.19
N ALA A 362 -2.18 11.29 0.60
CA ALA A 362 -2.27 10.37 1.70
C ALA A 362 -1.68 10.97 2.99
N PRO A 363 -2.20 10.59 4.17
CA PRO A 363 -1.57 10.81 5.46
C PRO A 363 -0.09 10.44 5.47
N SER A 364 0.71 11.28 6.10
CA SER A 364 1.99 10.91 6.70
C SER A 364 1.96 11.29 8.19
N THR A 365 3.09 11.15 8.86
CA THR A 365 3.25 11.54 10.28
C THR A 365 3.03 13.06 10.48
N PHE A 366 2.31 13.43 11.55
CA PHE A 366 2.20 14.78 12.13
C PHE A 366 1.91 15.95 11.16
N GLY A 367 0.69 16.06 10.66
CA GLY A 367 0.29 17.22 9.84
C GLY A 367 1.04 17.29 8.51
N ARG A 368 1.55 16.16 8.03
CA ARG A 368 2.16 16.00 6.72
C ARG A 368 1.31 15.12 5.83
N ILE A 369 1.41 15.35 4.54
CA ILE A 369 0.81 14.49 3.51
C ILE A 369 1.87 14.07 2.49
N ARG A 370 1.57 13.03 1.74
CA ARG A 370 2.42 12.54 0.64
C ARG A 370 1.54 12.07 -0.51
N PHE A 371 2.12 11.80 -1.67
CA PHE A 371 1.38 11.06 -2.69
C PHE A 371 1.01 9.67 -2.17
N HIS A 372 -0.20 9.21 -2.45
CA HIS A 372 -0.68 7.91 -1.99
C HIS A 372 0.24 6.77 -2.47
N HIS A 373 0.67 6.83 -3.73
CA HIS A 373 1.64 5.92 -4.30
C HIS A 373 2.86 6.63 -4.84
N ARG A 374 4.02 6.02 -4.60
CA ARG A 374 5.29 6.45 -5.17
C ARG A 374 5.24 6.51 -6.71
N ALA A 375 4.66 5.49 -7.36
CA ALA A 375 4.50 5.48 -8.82
C ALA A 375 3.71 6.68 -9.37
N THR A 376 2.72 7.18 -8.62
CA THR A 376 1.97 8.39 -8.98
C THR A 376 2.88 9.63 -8.96
N GLN A 377 3.69 9.79 -7.92
CA GLN A 377 4.66 10.88 -7.85
C GLN A 377 5.69 10.78 -8.99
N GLU A 378 6.24 9.59 -9.22
CA GLU A 378 7.25 9.37 -10.27
C GLU A 378 6.70 9.67 -11.67
N TYR A 379 5.48 9.24 -11.96
CA TYR A 379 4.78 9.52 -13.21
C TYR A 379 4.51 11.02 -13.36
N LEU A 380 3.98 11.68 -12.32
CA LEU A 380 3.71 13.13 -12.34
C LEU A 380 4.99 13.97 -12.51
N THR A 381 6.10 13.57 -11.88
CA THR A 381 7.40 14.22 -12.09
C THR A 381 7.86 14.07 -13.55
N ALA A 382 7.65 12.90 -14.16
CA ALA A 382 7.98 12.70 -15.58
C ALA A 382 7.08 13.53 -16.51
N ARG A 383 5.79 13.68 -16.18
CA ARG A 383 4.86 14.56 -16.90
C ARG A 383 5.23 16.03 -16.76
N TRP A 384 5.72 16.45 -15.59
CA TRP A 384 6.26 17.79 -15.38
C TRP A 384 7.48 18.05 -16.29
N LEU A 385 8.42 17.10 -16.37
CA LEU A 385 9.59 17.18 -17.26
C LEU A 385 9.18 17.21 -18.75
N ASP A 386 8.26 16.35 -19.16
CA ASP A 386 7.71 16.30 -20.52
C ASP A 386 7.04 17.63 -20.89
N ARG A 387 6.28 18.23 -19.97
CA ARG A 387 5.66 19.54 -20.17
C ARG A 387 6.70 20.64 -20.33
N LEU A 388 7.74 20.69 -19.48
CA LEU A 388 8.83 21.67 -19.64
C LEU A 388 9.51 21.57 -21.01
N LEU A 389 9.75 20.36 -21.52
CA LEU A 389 10.33 20.16 -22.84
C LEU A 389 9.40 20.68 -23.96
N ARG A 390 8.09 20.46 -23.83
CA ARG A 390 7.08 20.99 -24.77
C ARG A 390 6.98 22.51 -24.72
N ASP A 391 7.15 23.09 -23.54
CA ASP A 391 7.11 24.53 -23.29
C ASP A 391 8.43 25.24 -23.70
N GLY A 392 9.39 24.51 -24.29
CA GLY A 392 10.61 25.07 -24.87
C GLY A 392 11.83 25.08 -23.94
N CYS A 393 11.79 24.36 -22.80
CA CYS A 393 12.97 24.17 -21.96
C CYS A 393 14.13 23.57 -22.78
N PRO A 394 15.35 24.14 -22.73
CA PRO A 394 16.47 23.61 -23.47
C PRO A 394 16.76 22.16 -23.07
N ARG A 395 16.83 21.27 -24.07
CA ARG A 395 17.14 19.84 -23.84
C ARG A 395 18.42 19.62 -23.02
N ALA A 396 19.42 20.48 -23.20
CA ALA A 396 20.68 20.41 -22.45
C ALA A 396 20.49 20.54 -20.93
N GLU A 397 19.59 21.40 -20.46
CA GLU A 397 19.29 21.58 -19.04
C GLU A 397 18.59 20.35 -18.45
N MET A 398 17.66 19.76 -19.21
CA MET A 398 17.03 18.50 -18.83
C MET A 398 18.09 17.37 -18.80
N TRP A 399 19.00 17.35 -19.77
CA TRP A 399 20.04 16.33 -19.87
C TRP A 399 20.98 16.33 -18.67
N THR A 400 21.45 17.50 -18.24
CA THR A 400 22.34 17.66 -17.08
C THR A 400 21.62 17.37 -15.76
N LEU A 401 20.29 17.52 -15.73
CA LEU A 401 19.46 17.15 -14.58
C LEU A 401 19.33 15.63 -14.44
N ILE A 402 19.03 14.91 -15.52
CA ILE A 402 18.75 13.46 -15.48
C ILE A 402 20.02 12.62 -15.54
N PHE A 403 21.01 13.04 -16.32
CA PHE A 403 22.22 12.28 -16.58
C PHE A 403 23.45 12.98 -16.01
N ALA A 404 24.29 12.21 -15.31
CA ALA A 404 25.51 12.73 -14.73
C ALA A 404 26.69 11.82 -15.07
N GLU A 405 27.88 12.40 -15.14
CA GLU A 405 29.13 11.64 -15.14
C GLU A 405 29.95 12.08 -13.94
N ARG A 406 30.23 11.14 -13.04
CA ARG A 406 30.99 11.39 -11.79
C ARG A 406 32.05 10.33 -11.65
N TYR A 407 33.29 10.76 -11.44
CA TYR A 407 34.45 9.86 -11.30
C TYR A 407 34.61 8.88 -12.49
N GLY A 408 34.30 9.34 -13.71
CA GLY A 408 34.36 8.52 -14.93
C GLY A 408 33.20 7.52 -15.09
N VAL A 409 32.19 7.56 -14.22
CA VAL A 409 31.00 6.70 -14.30
C VAL A 409 29.82 7.50 -14.84
N ALA A 410 29.38 7.13 -16.04
CA ALA A 410 28.19 7.68 -16.68
C ALA A 410 26.93 7.04 -16.08
N THR A 411 26.17 7.81 -15.30
CA THR A 411 25.03 7.33 -14.50
C THR A 411 23.75 8.10 -14.81
N VAL A 412 22.61 7.48 -14.51
CA VAL A 412 21.32 8.19 -14.37
C VAL A 412 21.24 8.67 -12.92
N VAL A 413 20.96 9.96 -12.70
CA VAL A 413 20.88 10.52 -11.35
C VAL A 413 19.94 9.66 -10.49
N PRO A 414 20.41 9.03 -9.39
CA PRO A 414 19.66 7.95 -8.73
C PRO A 414 18.25 8.32 -8.29
N SER A 415 18.05 9.56 -7.80
CA SER A 415 16.72 10.05 -7.38
C SER A 415 15.77 10.31 -8.55
N LEU A 416 16.27 10.37 -9.79
CA LEU A 416 15.52 10.63 -11.01
C LEU A 416 15.33 9.38 -11.88
N ARG A 417 15.98 8.25 -11.58
CA ARG A 417 15.80 6.99 -12.30
C ARG A 417 14.33 6.64 -12.58
N PRO A 418 13.40 6.73 -11.60
CA PRO A 418 12.02 6.36 -11.88
C PRO A 418 11.30 7.33 -12.82
N ALA A 419 11.50 8.65 -12.62
CA ALA A 419 10.91 9.66 -13.49
C ALA A 419 11.51 9.59 -14.92
N ALA A 420 12.81 9.31 -15.03
CA ALA A 420 13.48 9.13 -16.31
C ALA A 420 12.95 7.89 -17.07
N ALA A 421 12.67 6.78 -16.38
CA ALA A 421 12.07 5.60 -16.98
C ALA A 421 10.65 5.86 -17.51
N TRP A 422 9.84 6.68 -16.81
CA TRP A 422 8.56 7.15 -17.33
C TRP A 422 8.72 8.08 -18.55
N LEU A 423 9.66 9.03 -18.47
CA LEU A 423 9.94 9.98 -19.55
C LEU A 423 10.39 9.27 -20.84
N ALA A 424 11.16 8.18 -20.71
CA ALA A 424 11.63 7.34 -21.82
C ALA A 424 10.50 6.74 -22.67
N LEU A 425 9.27 6.65 -22.14
CA LEU A 425 8.10 6.22 -22.92
C LEU A 425 7.70 7.23 -24.00
N TRP A 426 8.04 8.51 -23.81
CA TRP A 426 7.66 9.60 -24.70
C TRP A 426 8.84 10.23 -25.45
N HIS A 427 10.07 10.04 -24.95
CA HIS A 427 11.30 10.62 -25.48
C HIS A 427 12.33 9.51 -25.77
N THR A 428 12.52 9.18 -27.06
CA THR A 428 13.38 8.08 -27.50
C THR A 428 14.87 8.32 -27.22
N ASP A 429 15.31 9.57 -27.26
CA ASP A 429 16.67 9.98 -26.90
C ASP A 429 16.97 9.72 -25.42
N VAL A 430 16.01 9.98 -24.52
CA VAL A 430 16.10 9.61 -23.10
C VAL A 430 16.16 8.10 -22.93
N CYS A 431 15.32 7.35 -23.64
CA CYS A 431 15.34 5.87 -23.62
C CYS A 431 16.71 5.33 -24.04
N ASP A 432 17.24 5.81 -25.17
CA ASP A 432 18.53 5.37 -25.72
C ASP A 432 19.69 5.67 -24.77
N GLU A 433 19.68 6.82 -24.12
CA GLU A 433 20.73 7.19 -23.17
C GLU A 433 20.65 6.36 -21.88
N ILE A 434 19.46 6.02 -21.39
CA ILE A 434 19.31 5.09 -20.26
C ILE A 434 19.81 3.70 -20.66
N ILE A 435 19.46 3.19 -21.85
CA ILE A 435 19.96 1.89 -22.35
C ILE A 435 21.49 1.86 -22.38
N ARG A 436 22.11 2.97 -22.79
CA ARG A 436 23.57 3.10 -22.87
C ARG A 436 24.25 3.11 -21.50
N ARG A 437 23.65 3.78 -20.51
CA ARG A 437 24.24 3.97 -19.17
C ARG A 437 23.84 2.87 -18.19
N GLU A 438 22.54 2.68 -18.00
CA GLU A 438 21.97 1.84 -16.95
C GLU A 438 20.69 1.15 -17.45
N PRO A 439 20.78 0.15 -18.36
CA PRO A 439 19.61 -0.47 -19.00
C PRO A 439 18.64 -1.11 -18.00
N ILE A 440 19.12 -1.54 -16.82
CA ILE A 440 18.29 -2.14 -15.78
C ILE A 440 17.23 -1.18 -15.22
N VAL A 441 17.46 0.14 -15.29
CA VAL A 441 16.51 1.16 -14.84
C VAL A 441 15.16 1.04 -15.58
N LEU A 442 15.19 0.68 -16.86
CA LEU A 442 13.99 0.49 -17.69
C LEU A 442 13.28 -0.85 -17.44
N MET A 443 13.84 -1.72 -16.61
CA MET A 443 13.18 -2.92 -16.09
C MET A 443 12.62 -2.70 -14.68
N GLN A 444 13.31 -1.90 -13.87
CA GLN A 444 12.98 -1.62 -12.47
C GLN A 444 11.85 -0.61 -12.30
N HIS A 445 11.78 0.38 -13.19
CA HIS A 445 10.90 1.53 -13.05
C HIS A 445 10.06 1.80 -14.29
N GLY A 446 9.09 2.71 -14.16
CA GLY A 446 8.24 3.13 -15.27
C GLY A 446 7.19 2.08 -15.63
N ASP A 447 6.94 1.96 -16.93
CA ASP A 447 6.08 0.92 -17.51
C ASP A 447 6.86 0.15 -18.59
N PRO A 448 7.64 -0.88 -18.20
CA PRO A 448 8.46 -1.65 -19.15
C PRO A 448 7.65 -2.29 -20.28
N ARG A 449 6.36 -2.56 -20.04
CA ARG A 449 5.43 -3.15 -21.02
C ARG A 449 5.08 -2.18 -22.14
N SER A 450 5.16 -0.88 -21.88
CA SER A 450 4.88 0.17 -22.87
C SER A 450 6.08 0.50 -23.77
N LEU A 451 7.29 0.00 -23.46
CA LEU A 451 8.44 0.11 -24.36
C LEU A 451 8.23 -0.77 -25.59
N ASP A 452 8.69 -0.31 -26.75
CA ASP A 452 8.66 -1.12 -27.96
C ASP A 452 9.56 -2.37 -27.82
N ILE A 453 9.25 -3.41 -28.58
CA ILE A 453 9.96 -4.68 -28.50
C ILE A 453 11.45 -4.56 -28.87
N GLY A 454 11.78 -3.66 -29.80
CA GLY A 454 13.16 -3.40 -30.21
C GLY A 454 13.98 -2.79 -29.08
N SER A 455 13.43 -1.81 -28.37
CA SER A 455 14.05 -1.23 -27.18
C SER A 455 14.24 -2.26 -26.07
N ARG A 456 13.28 -3.16 -25.83
CA ARG A 456 13.44 -4.27 -24.87
C ARG A 456 14.55 -5.25 -25.28
N GLY A 457 14.68 -5.57 -26.57
CA GLY A 457 15.81 -6.35 -27.08
C GLY A 457 17.16 -5.66 -26.85
N ARG A 458 17.25 -4.34 -27.10
CA ARG A 458 18.45 -3.52 -26.84
C ARG A 458 18.80 -3.47 -25.35
N ILE A 459 17.81 -3.37 -24.47
CA ILE A 459 18.00 -3.46 -23.01
C ILE A 459 18.67 -4.78 -22.64
N LEU A 460 18.18 -5.93 -23.13
CA LEU A 460 18.78 -7.24 -22.85
C LEU A 460 20.22 -7.34 -23.36
N GLY A 461 20.49 -6.83 -24.56
CA GLY A 461 21.83 -6.81 -25.14
C GLY A 461 22.81 -5.94 -24.35
N ALA A 462 22.41 -4.72 -23.99
CA ALA A 462 23.21 -3.82 -23.18
C ALA A 462 23.45 -4.37 -21.77
N LEU A 463 22.41 -4.94 -21.15
CA LEU A 463 22.50 -5.57 -19.83
C LEU A 463 23.47 -6.75 -19.84
N ALA A 464 23.42 -7.60 -20.87
CA ALA A 464 24.35 -8.73 -21.01
C ALA A 464 25.81 -8.26 -21.07
N LYS A 465 26.07 -7.21 -21.85
CA LYS A 465 27.41 -6.62 -22.01
C LYS A 465 27.92 -6.02 -20.70
N LEU A 466 27.18 -5.06 -20.13
CA LEU A 466 27.60 -4.34 -18.92
C LEU A 466 27.75 -5.28 -17.73
N HIS A 467 26.89 -6.30 -17.60
CA HIS A 467 27.03 -7.31 -16.55
C HIS A 467 28.29 -8.16 -16.76
N ALA A 468 28.67 -8.49 -17.99
CA ALA A 468 29.89 -9.25 -18.26
C ALA A 468 31.15 -8.42 -17.90
N GLU A 469 31.08 -7.11 -18.12
CA GLU A 469 32.14 -6.14 -17.79
C GLU A 469 32.21 -5.81 -16.28
N GLY A 470 31.21 -6.23 -15.49
CA GLY A 470 31.13 -5.92 -14.06
C GLY A 470 30.69 -4.49 -13.76
N GLU A 471 30.09 -3.80 -14.73
CA GLU A 471 29.67 -2.40 -14.65
C GLU A 471 28.25 -2.21 -14.10
N ILE A 472 27.59 -3.29 -13.70
CA ILE A 472 26.26 -3.24 -13.08
C ILE A 472 26.39 -3.47 -11.57
N PRO A 473 26.24 -2.42 -10.74
CA PRO A 473 26.38 -2.54 -9.30
C PRO A 473 25.19 -3.23 -8.63
N ASP A 474 23.99 -3.11 -9.20
CA ASP A 474 22.75 -3.66 -8.67
C ASP A 474 21.98 -4.41 -9.76
N THR A 475 21.68 -5.68 -9.49
CA THR A 475 20.89 -6.57 -10.36
C THR A 475 19.56 -6.98 -9.73
N SER A 476 19.15 -6.30 -8.65
CA SER A 476 17.92 -6.58 -7.95
C SER A 476 16.71 -6.33 -8.86
N LEU A 477 16.00 -7.41 -9.15
CA LEU A 477 14.75 -7.44 -9.91
C LEU A 477 13.80 -8.39 -9.18
N ASP A 478 12.59 -7.91 -8.90
CA ASP A 478 11.51 -8.72 -8.34
C ASP A 478 10.72 -9.44 -9.47
N SER A 479 9.80 -10.33 -9.09
CA SER A 479 9.00 -11.05 -10.09
C SER A 479 8.06 -10.14 -10.88
N ARG A 480 7.65 -8.99 -10.34
CA ARG A 480 6.83 -8.03 -11.06
C ARG A 480 7.63 -7.33 -12.15
N ASN A 481 8.89 -6.96 -11.90
CA ASN A 481 9.77 -6.38 -12.90
C ASN A 481 9.91 -7.32 -14.12
N PHE A 482 10.15 -8.61 -13.86
CA PHE A 482 10.23 -9.61 -14.93
C PHE A 482 8.92 -9.77 -15.69
N ALA A 483 7.79 -9.93 -14.99
CA ALA A 483 6.49 -10.11 -15.61
C ALA A 483 6.07 -8.90 -16.48
N MET A 484 6.41 -7.67 -16.05
CA MET A 484 6.11 -6.44 -16.79
C MET A 484 7.00 -6.25 -18.02
N PHE A 485 8.24 -6.75 -18.00
CA PHE A 485 9.16 -6.62 -19.12
C PHE A 485 8.95 -7.71 -20.19
N ALA A 486 8.59 -8.91 -19.76
CA ALA A 486 8.50 -10.10 -20.61
C ALA A 486 7.53 -9.95 -21.79
N ASP A 487 7.96 -10.49 -22.94
CA ASP A 487 7.18 -10.58 -24.15
C ASP A 487 7.67 -11.77 -24.99
N ALA A 488 6.75 -12.53 -25.58
CA ALA A 488 7.07 -13.72 -26.35
C ALA A 488 8.05 -13.45 -27.51
N HIS A 489 8.05 -12.24 -28.07
CA HIS A 489 8.94 -11.86 -29.16
C HIS A 489 10.41 -11.69 -28.74
N LEU A 490 10.72 -11.70 -27.43
CA LEU A 490 12.09 -11.56 -26.91
C LEU A 490 12.92 -12.85 -26.95
N ALA A 491 12.37 -13.99 -27.39
CA ALA A 491 13.08 -15.28 -27.36
C ALA A 491 14.46 -15.25 -28.07
N ALA A 492 14.53 -14.57 -29.22
CA ALA A 492 15.78 -14.42 -29.97
C ALA A 492 16.79 -13.51 -29.26
N ASP A 493 16.31 -12.41 -28.65
CA ASP A 493 17.13 -11.50 -27.84
C ASP A 493 17.69 -12.18 -26.60
N ILE A 494 16.86 -12.95 -25.89
CA ILE A 494 17.27 -13.76 -24.74
C ILE A 494 18.35 -14.75 -25.14
N THR A 495 18.19 -15.43 -26.28
CA THR A 495 19.19 -16.37 -26.79
C THR A 495 20.52 -15.66 -27.12
N ARG A 496 20.47 -14.45 -27.70
CA ARG A 496 21.67 -13.65 -27.96
C ARG A 496 22.34 -13.21 -26.66
N ALA A 497 21.58 -12.69 -25.70
CA ALA A 497 22.08 -12.28 -24.40
C ALA A 497 22.72 -13.45 -23.62
N TRP A 498 22.10 -14.63 -23.64
CA TRP A 498 22.62 -15.86 -23.01
C TRP A 498 23.97 -16.30 -23.57
N LYS A 499 24.19 -16.11 -24.88
CA LYS A 499 25.47 -16.41 -25.54
C LYS A 499 26.52 -15.34 -25.25
N ALA A 500 26.11 -14.08 -25.15
CA ALA A 500 27.00 -12.95 -24.89
C ALA A 500 27.55 -12.95 -23.46
N ASN A 501 26.84 -13.53 -22.49
CA ASN A 501 27.26 -13.54 -21.10
C ASN A 501 27.05 -14.92 -20.44
N SER A 502 28.16 -15.53 -20.04
CA SER A 502 28.19 -16.86 -19.41
C SER A 502 28.15 -16.83 -17.87
N HIS A 503 28.10 -15.66 -17.24
CA HIS A 503 28.06 -15.55 -15.78
C HIS A 503 26.76 -16.18 -15.24
N ASP A 504 26.90 -16.97 -14.18
CA ASP A 504 25.78 -17.72 -13.58
C ASP A 504 24.65 -16.81 -13.10
N ASP A 505 25.00 -15.65 -12.53
CA ASP A 505 24.05 -14.69 -12.00
C ASP A 505 23.25 -14.01 -13.13
N PHE A 506 23.89 -13.68 -14.25
CA PHE A 506 23.20 -13.13 -15.42
C PHE A 506 22.25 -14.15 -16.06
N ARG A 507 22.71 -15.39 -16.22
CA ARG A 507 21.87 -16.48 -16.72
C ARG A 507 20.67 -16.72 -15.81
N PHE A 508 20.84 -16.55 -14.50
CA PHE A 508 19.73 -16.62 -13.56
C PHE A 508 18.69 -15.52 -13.78
N ILE A 509 19.10 -14.28 -14.07
CA ILE A 509 18.20 -13.18 -14.45
C ILE A 509 17.36 -13.58 -15.68
N LEU A 510 17.99 -14.14 -16.72
CA LEU A 510 17.26 -14.58 -17.92
C LEU A 510 16.28 -15.73 -17.65
N LEU A 511 16.64 -16.69 -16.79
CA LEU A 511 15.73 -17.77 -16.41
C LEU A 511 14.54 -17.26 -15.60
N ARG A 512 14.75 -16.29 -14.69
CA ARG A 512 13.67 -15.62 -13.97
C ARG A 512 12.76 -14.82 -14.89
N LEU A 513 13.32 -14.14 -15.89
CA LEU A 513 12.54 -13.46 -16.92
C LEU A 513 11.59 -14.43 -17.64
N ILE A 514 12.10 -15.59 -18.08
CA ILE A 514 11.28 -16.61 -18.76
C ILE A 514 10.26 -17.25 -17.81
N LYS A 515 10.61 -17.42 -16.52
CA LYS A 515 9.71 -17.99 -15.50
C LYS A 515 8.53 -17.05 -15.20
N ASP A 516 8.84 -15.81 -14.84
CA ASP A 516 7.85 -14.86 -14.31
C ASP A 516 7.04 -14.20 -15.43
N GLY A 517 7.55 -14.23 -16.67
CA GLY A 517 6.78 -13.99 -17.88
C GLY A 517 7.07 -15.06 -18.93
N PRO A 518 6.21 -16.08 -19.09
CA PRO A 518 6.43 -17.20 -20.00
C PRO A 518 6.73 -16.75 -21.44
N ILE A 519 7.93 -17.07 -21.93
CA ILE A 519 8.42 -16.75 -23.29
C ILE A 519 8.71 -18.05 -24.02
N SER A 520 7.80 -18.44 -24.90
CA SER A 520 7.97 -19.59 -25.81
C SER A 520 9.14 -19.39 -26.76
N GLY A 521 9.79 -20.48 -27.19
CA GLY A 521 10.97 -20.44 -28.06
C GLY A 521 12.32 -20.46 -27.31
N CYS A 522 12.29 -20.54 -25.98
CA CYS A 522 13.48 -20.65 -25.11
C CYS A 522 13.72 -22.08 -24.59
N GLU A 523 12.98 -23.08 -25.04
CA GLU A 523 12.93 -24.43 -24.45
C GLU A 523 14.30 -25.13 -24.45
N ALA A 524 15.07 -24.98 -25.54
CA ALA A 524 16.41 -25.55 -25.64
C ALA A 524 17.35 -25.04 -24.54
N LEU A 525 17.29 -23.73 -24.27
CA LEU A 525 18.09 -23.05 -23.26
C LEU A 525 17.66 -23.49 -21.85
N LEU A 526 16.36 -23.60 -21.58
CA LEU A 526 15.85 -24.08 -20.30
C LEU A 526 16.26 -25.54 -20.02
N ARG A 527 16.17 -26.40 -21.03
CA ARG A 527 16.58 -27.81 -20.93
C ARG A 527 18.09 -27.96 -20.74
N GLU A 528 18.91 -27.11 -21.37
CA GLU A 528 20.35 -27.05 -21.13
C GLU A 528 20.64 -26.62 -19.67
N ALA A 529 20.03 -25.52 -19.23
CA ALA A 529 20.25 -24.95 -17.91
C ALA A 529 19.88 -25.91 -16.77
N SER A 530 18.79 -26.68 -16.92
CA SER A 530 18.35 -27.67 -15.92
C SER A 530 19.33 -28.85 -15.74
N LYS A 531 20.12 -29.17 -16.76
CA LYS A 531 21.05 -30.32 -16.79
C LYS A 531 22.50 -29.98 -16.42
N SER A 532 22.85 -28.70 -16.37
CA SER A 532 24.22 -28.26 -16.13
C SER A 532 24.71 -28.62 -14.72
N LYS A 533 25.46 -29.72 -14.61
CA LYS A 533 25.94 -30.27 -13.32
C LYS A 533 26.90 -29.36 -12.56
N GLY A 534 27.57 -28.43 -13.25
CA GLY A 534 28.50 -27.46 -12.65
C GLY A 534 27.85 -26.17 -12.13
N SER A 535 26.54 -25.98 -12.34
CA SER A 535 25.85 -24.76 -11.93
C SER A 535 25.16 -24.88 -10.59
N ARG A 536 25.00 -23.74 -9.91
CA ARG A 536 24.29 -23.64 -8.63
C ARG A 536 22.86 -24.21 -8.71
N SER A 537 22.42 -24.84 -7.62
CA SER A 537 21.13 -25.56 -7.56
C SER A 537 19.92 -24.69 -7.89
N TYR A 538 19.91 -23.42 -7.43
CA TYR A 538 18.81 -22.49 -7.71
C TYR A 538 18.60 -22.27 -9.22
N ARG A 539 19.68 -22.25 -10.01
CA ARG A 539 19.61 -22.03 -11.47
C ARG A 539 18.89 -23.18 -12.16
N ARG A 540 19.18 -24.41 -11.72
CA ARG A 540 18.54 -25.62 -12.24
C ARG A 540 17.07 -25.68 -11.83
N ILE A 541 16.75 -25.32 -10.59
CA ILE A 541 15.36 -25.23 -10.11
C ILE A 541 14.57 -24.21 -10.93
N VAL A 542 15.06 -22.98 -11.06
CA VAL A 542 14.36 -21.93 -11.82
C VAL A 542 14.24 -22.27 -13.30
N ALA A 543 15.21 -22.98 -13.91
CA ALA A 543 15.06 -23.49 -15.26
C ALA A 543 13.89 -24.49 -15.38
N VAL A 544 13.69 -25.37 -14.39
CA VAL A 544 12.58 -26.32 -14.36
C VAL A 544 11.24 -25.61 -14.12
N GLU A 545 11.21 -24.62 -13.24
CA GLU A 545 10.04 -23.77 -13.03
C GLU A 545 9.66 -23.00 -14.30
N ALA A 546 10.65 -22.45 -15.01
CA ALA A 546 10.45 -21.78 -16.30
C ALA A 546 9.94 -22.75 -17.38
N MET A 547 10.44 -24.00 -17.42
CA MET A 547 9.91 -25.04 -18.33
C MET A 547 8.43 -25.28 -18.06
N LYS A 548 8.05 -25.41 -16.77
CA LYS A 548 6.64 -25.57 -16.38
C LYS A 548 5.80 -24.36 -16.78
N ALA A 549 6.31 -23.15 -16.53
CA ALA A 549 5.62 -21.91 -16.85
C ALA A 549 5.40 -21.72 -18.37
N CYS A 550 6.36 -22.15 -19.19
CA CYS A 550 6.26 -22.15 -20.66
C CYS A 550 5.47 -23.34 -21.24
N GLY A 551 5.02 -24.28 -20.42
CA GLY A 551 4.32 -25.48 -20.88
C GLY A 551 5.21 -26.52 -21.56
N ASP A 552 6.52 -26.55 -21.30
CA ASP A 552 7.44 -27.56 -21.83
C ASP A 552 7.28 -28.91 -21.10
N LEU A 553 6.20 -29.62 -21.43
CA LEU A 553 5.86 -30.92 -20.82
C LEU A 553 6.98 -31.96 -21.02
N VAL A 554 7.68 -31.92 -22.15
CA VAL A 554 8.77 -32.85 -22.46
C VAL A 554 9.98 -32.58 -21.56
N GLY A 555 10.36 -31.31 -21.42
CA GLY A 555 11.42 -30.87 -20.51
C GLY A 555 11.12 -31.22 -19.06
N CYS A 556 9.91 -30.95 -18.58
CA CYS A 556 9.48 -31.28 -17.22
C CYS A 556 9.50 -32.79 -16.94
N ARG A 557 8.98 -33.62 -17.87
CA ARG A 557 9.05 -35.10 -17.73
C ARG A 557 10.49 -35.60 -17.71
N GLN A 558 11.37 -35.02 -18.52
CA GLN A 558 12.78 -35.39 -18.51
C GLN A 558 13.46 -34.99 -17.20
N ALA A 559 13.18 -33.78 -16.69
CA ALA A 559 13.71 -33.31 -15.40
C ALA A 559 13.24 -34.20 -14.23
N ALA A 560 11.98 -34.62 -14.23
CA ALA A 560 11.45 -35.57 -13.26
C ALA A 560 12.18 -36.93 -13.31
N ARG A 561 12.36 -37.49 -14.51
CA ARG A 561 13.14 -38.73 -14.70
C ARG A 561 14.59 -38.58 -14.23
N ASP A 562 15.24 -37.48 -14.56
CA ASP A 562 16.63 -37.22 -14.17
C ASP A 562 16.78 -37.09 -12.64
N ALA A 563 15.79 -36.48 -11.97
CA ALA A 563 15.74 -36.39 -10.50
C ALA A 563 15.57 -37.77 -9.85
N MET A 564 14.67 -38.60 -10.40
CA MET A 564 14.37 -39.93 -9.88
C MET A 564 15.40 -41.00 -10.25
N ALA A 565 16.25 -40.75 -11.24
CA ALA A 565 17.30 -41.70 -11.64
C ALA A 565 18.36 -41.88 -10.55
N ASN A 566 18.68 -40.83 -9.79
CA ASN A 566 19.63 -40.90 -8.66
C ASN A 566 19.30 -39.84 -7.58
N PRO A 567 18.23 -40.03 -6.79
CA PRO A 567 17.80 -39.05 -5.78
C PRO A 567 18.90 -38.68 -4.78
N GLY A 568 19.70 -39.67 -4.34
CA GLY A 568 20.82 -39.46 -3.40
C GLY A 568 21.96 -38.58 -3.88
N ARG A 569 21.94 -38.11 -5.14
CA ARG A 569 22.89 -37.09 -5.62
C ARG A 569 22.38 -35.67 -5.43
N LEU A 570 21.09 -35.47 -5.21
CA LEU A 570 20.47 -34.16 -5.03
C LEU A 570 20.72 -33.65 -3.61
N SER A 571 21.00 -32.35 -3.46
CA SER A 571 20.98 -31.70 -2.15
C SER A 571 19.54 -31.55 -1.65
N ALA A 572 19.35 -31.41 -0.34
CA ALA A 572 18.04 -31.14 0.27
C ALA A 572 17.31 -29.97 -0.41
N TYR A 573 18.01 -28.83 -0.62
CA TYR A 573 17.48 -27.67 -1.34
C TYR A 573 17.02 -28.01 -2.76
N MET A 574 17.82 -28.77 -3.51
CA MET A 574 17.49 -29.12 -4.89
C MET A 574 16.32 -30.10 -4.98
N ALA A 575 16.28 -31.11 -4.11
CA ALA A 575 15.19 -32.07 -4.07
C ALA A 575 13.85 -31.40 -3.72
N ALA A 576 13.84 -30.53 -2.71
CA ALA A 576 12.66 -29.77 -2.32
C ALA A 576 12.17 -28.82 -3.42
N GLY A 577 13.08 -28.05 -4.04
CA GLY A 577 12.72 -27.13 -5.12
C GLY A 577 12.21 -27.85 -6.38
N LEU A 578 12.82 -28.97 -6.76
CA LEU A 578 12.31 -29.79 -7.88
C LEU A 578 10.96 -30.42 -7.57
N ALA A 579 10.75 -30.89 -6.34
CA ALA A 579 9.47 -31.42 -5.90
C ALA A 579 8.37 -30.36 -5.98
N GLN A 580 8.60 -29.15 -5.45
CA GLN A 580 7.66 -28.03 -5.53
C GLN A 580 7.33 -27.65 -6.98
N ALA A 581 8.33 -27.68 -7.87
CA ALA A 581 8.11 -27.38 -9.28
C ALA A 581 7.31 -28.49 -9.98
N LEU A 582 7.63 -29.77 -9.76
CA LEU A 582 7.17 -30.88 -10.61
C LEU A 582 5.97 -31.65 -10.06
N TYR A 583 5.75 -31.70 -8.75
CA TYR A 583 4.58 -32.34 -8.15
C TYR A 583 3.32 -31.44 -8.25
N PRO A 584 2.11 -32.00 -8.43
CA PRO A 584 1.78 -33.41 -8.68
C PRO A 584 1.79 -33.78 -10.18
N ASN A 585 2.11 -32.83 -11.07
CA ASN A 585 1.87 -33.00 -12.51
C ASN A 585 2.88 -33.94 -13.20
N PHE A 586 4.08 -34.07 -12.66
CA PHE A 586 5.19 -34.84 -13.26
C PHE A 586 5.87 -35.80 -12.29
N LEU A 587 5.50 -35.76 -11.00
CA LEU A 587 5.96 -36.67 -9.96
C LEU A 587 4.73 -37.26 -9.26
N SER A 588 4.73 -38.58 -9.04
CA SER A 588 3.72 -39.24 -8.20
C SER A 588 3.98 -38.98 -6.72
N THR A 589 3.01 -39.33 -5.86
CA THR A 589 3.20 -39.30 -4.40
C THR A 589 4.34 -40.22 -3.97
N ASP A 590 4.50 -41.38 -4.60
CA ASP A 590 5.62 -42.29 -4.32
C ASP A 590 6.95 -41.68 -4.72
N ASP A 591 7.03 -41.00 -5.87
CA ASP A 591 8.23 -40.27 -6.29
C ASP A 591 8.60 -39.16 -5.30
N LEU A 592 7.59 -38.42 -4.80
CA LEU A 592 7.78 -37.39 -3.78
C LEU A 592 8.33 -37.97 -2.48
N LEU A 593 7.78 -39.08 -1.98
CA LEU A 593 8.25 -39.76 -0.78
C LEU A 593 9.68 -40.31 -0.95
N ARG A 594 10.01 -40.79 -2.14
CA ARG A 594 11.37 -41.23 -2.48
C ARG A 594 12.35 -40.05 -2.51
N LEU A 595 11.99 -38.90 -3.10
CA LEU A 595 12.82 -37.70 -3.02
C LEU A 595 13.05 -37.23 -1.58
N LEU A 596 12.02 -37.34 -0.74
CA LEU A 596 12.09 -36.95 0.67
C LEU A 596 13.01 -37.87 1.50
N THR A 597 13.01 -39.18 1.20
CA THR A 597 13.78 -40.17 1.97
C THR A 597 15.18 -40.42 1.42
N GLU A 598 15.38 -40.38 0.11
CA GLU A 598 16.63 -40.77 -0.54
C GLU A 598 17.57 -39.59 -0.85
N ALA A 599 17.10 -38.33 -0.87
CA ALA A 599 17.95 -37.17 -1.12
C ALA A 599 18.94 -36.92 0.03
N LYS A 600 20.02 -36.17 -0.26
CA LYS A 600 21.00 -35.82 0.79
C LYS A 600 20.33 -35.00 1.90
N PRO A 601 20.56 -35.34 3.17
CA PRO A 601 19.99 -34.57 4.28
C PRO A 601 20.53 -33.13 4.28
N PRO A 602 19.76 -32.17 4.79
CA PRO A 602 20.23 -30.79 4.93
C PRO A 602 21.42 -30.73 5.90
N PRO A 603 22.40 -29.84 5.66
CA PRO A 603 23.45 -29.57 6.63
C PRO A 603 22.88 -29.16 8.00
N PRO A 604 23.58 -29.47 9.11
CA PRO A 604 23.21 -28.95 10.43
C PRO A 604 23.05 -27.42 10.37
N SER A 605 22.01 -26.87 11.01
CA SER A 605 21.71 -25.43 11.04
C SER A 605 21.40 -24.75 9.68
N SER A 606 21.07 -25.51 8.64
CA SER A 606 20.53 -24.95 7.40
C SER A 606 19.00 -24.91 7.39
N THR A 607 18.43 -23.94 6.66
CA THR A 607 17.00 -23.86 6.36
C THR A 607 16.63 -24.60 5.06
N ASP A 608 17.49 -25.52 4.62
CA ASP A 608 17.31 -26.23 3.35
C ASP A 608 16.37 -27.44 3.50
N GLY A 609 15.63 -27.76 2.44
CA GLY A 609 14.86 -28.99 2.33
C GLY A 609 13.36 -28.85 2.60
N PHE A 610 12.70 -30.01 2.70
CA PHE A 610 11.23 -30.10 2.69
C PHE A 610 10.56 -29.45 3.91
N ALA A 611 11.22 -29.40 5.08
CA ALA A 611 10.66 -28.84 6.31
C ALA A 611 10.34 -27.33 6.23
N TYR A 612 10.97 -26.61 5.29
CA TYR A 612 10.80 -25.17 5.09
C TYR A 612 10.16 -24.83 3.74
N SER A 613 9.86 -25.83 2.91
CA SER A 613 9.37 -25.65 1.53
C SER A 613 7.91 -26.09 1.32
N ILE A 614 7.24 -26.59 2.37
CA ILE A 614 5.86 -27.09 2.34
C ILE A 614 4.99 -26.27 3.29
#